data_AF-A0A9D4J5B0-F1
#
_entry.id   AF-A0A9D4J5B0-F1
#
_cell.length_a   1.000
_cell.length_b   1.000
_cell.length_c   1.000
_cell.angle_alpha   90.00
_cell.angle_beta   90.00
_cell.angle_gamma   90.00
#
_symmetry.space_group_name_H-M   'P 1'
#
loop_
_entity.id
_entity.type
_entity.pdbx_description
1 polymer ?
#
loop_
_entity_poly.entity_id
_entity_poly.type
_entity_poly.pdbx_seq_one_letter_code
_entity_poly.pdbx_strand_id
1 'polypeptide(L)'
;MNSWILINVGTTKDGRIVPIFEDRLRSLGQWLNVNGAAIYGTSPWVYQNDTVTKHVWYTSKKNSQGSLDVFAILLHWPDPGKFYLSSPTPTQNTTVTLLGYDTPIKWTASAAHAQGITVLIPAIPFNKMPCNYAWVLKMQNLVLTIINKCIQFKHNCIFSNYSYVYEIFFNYENILHVCVSTLYLHRTMCFF
;
A
#
# COMPACT_ATOMS: atom_id res chain seq x y z
N MET A 1 4.74 4.67 -7.73
CA MET A 1 6.07 5.27 -7.89
C MET A 1 7.01 4.52 -6.96
N ASN A 2 7.95 3.71 -7.49
CA ASN A 2 8.97 3.04 -6.68
C ASN A 2 10.21 3.93 -6.64
N SER A 3 10.23 4.94 -5.78
CA SER A 3 11.24 5.99 -5.83
C SER A 3 11.87 6.26 -4.47
N TRP A 4 13.15 6.58 -4.47
CA TRP A 4 13.90 7.10 -3.34
C TRP A 4 13.94 8.63 -3.43
N ILE A 5 14.03 9.32 -2.28
CA ILE A 5 14.15 10.77 -2.23
C ILE A 5 15.54 11.15 -1.73
N LEU A 6 16.19 12.07 -2.45
CA LEU A 6 17.45 12.69 -2.04
C LEU A 6 17.17 14.18 -1.81
N ILE A 7 17.49 14.67 -0.62
CA ILE A 7 17.29 16.07 -0.24
C ILE A 7 18.66 16.75 -0.21
N ASN A 8 18.86 17.71 -1.12
CA ASN A 8 20.07 18.52 -1.17
C ASN A 8 19.93 19.73 -0.23
N VAL A 9 21.01 20.05 0.50
CA VAL A 9 21.06 21.21 1.41
C VAL A 9 22.35 21.97 1.15
N GLY A 10 22.21 23.27 0.83
CA GLY A 10 23.34 24.16 0.59
C GLY A 10 23.88 24.75 1.89
N THR A 11 25.20 24.81 2.00
CA THR A 11 25.89 25.53 3.07
C THR A 11 26.10 26.99 2.68
N THR A 12 26.22 27.85 3.70
CA THR A 12 26.69 29.23 3.55
C THR A 12 28.17 29.24 3.17
N LYS A 13 28.68 30.40 2.73
CA LYS A 13 30.12 30.61 2.44
C LYS A 13 31.03 30.23 3.61
N ASP A 14 30.52 30.35 4.84
CA ASP A 14 31.24 30.04 6.09
C ASP A 14 31.05 28.57 6.51
N GLY A 15 30.51 27.71 5.64
CA GLY A 15 30.36 26.27 5.84
C GLY A 15 29.18 25.85 6.73
N ARG A 16 28.32 26.78 7.17
CA ARG A 16 27.18 26.48 8.07
C ARG A 16 25.88 26.26 7.29
N ILE A 17 25.01 25.38 7.80
CA ILE A 17 23.63 25.24 7.29
C ILE A 17 22.84 26.47 7.73
N VAL A 18 22.05 27.04 6.82
CA VAL A 18 21.19 28.19 7.13
C VAL A 18 20.13 27.74 8.16
N PRO A 19 19.85 28.51 9.23
CA PRO A 19 18.91 28.12 10.28
C PRO A 19 17.54 27.65 9.76
N ILE A 20 17.04 28.27 8.68
CA ILE A 20 15.77 27.84 8.07
C ILE A 20 15.81 26.40 7.55
N PHE A 21 16.92 25.94 6.96
CA PHE A 21 17.02 24.56 6.51
C PHE A 21 17.13 23.59 7.67
N GLU A 22 17.83 23.99 8.73
CA GLU A 22 17.91 23.21 9.96
C GLU A 22 16.52 23.00 10.58
N ASP A 23 15.72 24.07 10.67
CA ASP A 23 14.35 23.99 11.21
C ASP A 23 13.45 23.06 10.38
N ARG A 24 13.56 23.12 9.05
CA ARG A 24 12.80 22.23 8.14
C ARG A 24 13.25 20.77 8.27
N LEU A 25 14.55 20.52 8.35
CA LEU A 25 15.09 19.17 8.55
C LEU A 25 14.70 18.61 9.92
N ARG A 26 14.75 19.41 10.99
CA ARG A 26 14.27 19.01 12.32
C ARG A 26 12.77 18.68 12.29
N SER A 27 11.97 19.52 11.65
CA SER A 27 10.53 19.29 11.49
C SER A 27 10.23 18.00 10.73
N LEU A 28 10.98 17.75 9.64
CA LEU A 28 10.89 16.49 8.89
C LEU A 28 11.29 15.28 9.74
N GLY A 29 12.38 15.38 10.50
CA GLY A 29 12.83 14.34 11.41
C GLY A 29 11.81 14.01 12.49
N GLN A 30 11.18 15.03 13.09
CA GLN A 30 10.08 14.85 14.05
C GLN A 30 8.88 14.13 13.41
N TRP A 31 8.52 14.49 12.18
CA TRP A 31 7.44 13.82 11.46
C TRP A 31 7.78 12.36 11.13
N LEU A 32 9.00 12.08 10.68
CA LEU A 32 9.49 10.74 10.37
C LEU A 32 9.61 9.86 11.61
N ASN A 33 9.88 10.43 12.78
CA ASN A 33 9.90 9.68 14.03
C ASN A 33 8.54 9.05 14.34
N VAL A 34 7.44 9.73 14.00
CA VAL A 34 6.07 9.25 14.20
C VAL A 34 5.59 8.37 13.04
N ASN A 35 5.83 8.82 11.80
CA ASN A 35 5.24 8.23 10.59
C ASN A 35 6.20 7.34 9.79
N GLY A 36 7.44 7.16 10.25
CA GLY A 36 8.49 6.44 9.53
C GLY A 36 8.15 4.99 9.21
N ALA A 37 7.25 4.36 9.99
CA ALA A 37 6.75 3.01 9.71
C ALA A 37 6.05 2.89 8.34
N ALA A 38 5.48 3.99 7.83
CA ALA A 38 4.80 4.05 6.55
C ALA A 38 5.70 4.47 5.38
N ILE A 39 6.96 4.81 5.66
CA ILE A 39 7.96 5.21 4.66
C ILE A 39 9.03 4.12 4.54
N TYR A 40 9.69 3.76 5.65
CA TYR A 40 10.86 2.89 5.64
C TYR A 40 10.52 1.41 5.44
N GLY A 41 11.16 0.82 4.42
CA GLY A 41 10.94 -0.59 4.04
C GLY A 41 9.51 -0.86 3.60
N THR A 42 8.82 0.17 3.07
CA THR A 42 7.51 0.04 2.46
C THR A 42 7.63 -0.01 0.94
N SER A 43 6.62 -0.59 0.31
CA SER A 43 6.47 -0.64 -1.14
C SER A 43 5.15 0.03 -1.53
N PRO A 44 5.08 0.67 -2.71
CA PRO A 44 3.83 1.20 -3.21
C PRO A 44 2.75 0.14 -3.26
N TRP A 45 1.56 0.50 -2.78
CA TRP A 45 0.44 -0.41 -2.80
C TRP A 45 -0.17 -0.49 -4.21
N VAL A 46 -1.10 -1.44 -4.41
CA VAL A 46 -1.72 -1.73 -5.73
C VAL A 46 -2.39 -0.48 -6.31
N TYR A 47 -3.04 0.29 -5.43
CA TYR A 47 -3.53 1.64 -5.68
C TYR A 47 -2.57 2.63 -5.02
N GLN A 48 -1.99 3.55 -5.79
CA GLN A 48 -1.00 4.50 -5.25
C GLN A 48 -1.64 5.71 -4.59
N ASN A 49 -2.79 6.14 -5.10
CA ASN A 49 -3.59 7.21 -4.59
C ASN A 49 -5.06 6.79 -4.57
N ASP A 50 -5.84 7.45 -3.72
CA ASP A 50 -7.29 7.24 -3.71
C ASP A 50 -7.95 7.97 -4.88
N THR A 51 -8.89 7.30 -5.55
CA THR A 51 -9.59 7.86 -6.72
C THR A 51 -10.61 8.91 -6.31
N VAL A 52 -11.26 8.73 -5.16
CA VAL A 52 -12.33 9.62 -4.68
C VAL A 52 -11.74 10.72 -3.81
N THR A 53 -10.86 10.33 -2.89
CA THR A 53 -10.33 11.27 -1.91
C THR A 53 -8.96 11.76 -2.33
N LYS A 54 -8.93 13.00 -2.84
CA LYS A 54 -7.69 13.65 -3.26
C LYS A 54 -6.72 13.76 -2.08
N HIS A 55 -5.42 13.81 -2.40
CA HIS A 55 -4.33 14.00 -1.43
C HIS A 55 -4.14 12.85 -0.43
N VAL A 56 -4.65 11.65 -0.76
CA VAL A 56 -4.36 10.41 -0.05
C VAL A 56 -3.45 9.53 -0.90
N TRP A 57 -2.35 9.09 -0.31
CA TRP A 57 -1.37 8.19 -0.93
C TRP A 57 -1.24 6.91 -0.14
N TYR A 58 -1.01 5.78 -0.81
CA TYR A 58 -0.90 4.49 -0.15
C TYR A 58 0.49 3.88 -0.29
N THR A 59 0.97 3.35 0.83
CA THR A 59 2.13 2.45 0.89
C THR A 59 1.75 1.17 1.61
N SER A 60 2.55 0.13 1.47
CA SER A 60 2.28 -1.16 2.09
C SER A 60 3.56 -1.83 2.57
N LYS A 61 3.45 -2.62 3.63
CA LYS A 61 4.57 -3.36 4.21
C LYS A 61 4.09 -4.72 4.69
N LYS A 62 4.88 -5.76 4.44
CA LYS A 62 4.64 -7.06 5.06
C LYS A 62 5.12 -7.01 6.51
N ASN A 63 4.26 -7.39 7.44
CA ASN A 63 4.62 -7.54 8.84
C ASN A 63 5.42 -8.85 9.06
N SER A 64 5.97 -9.02 10.25
CA SER A 64 6.74 -10.22 10.61
C SER A 64 5.93 -11.51 10.55
N GLN A 65 4.61 -11.41 10.63
CA GLN A 65 3.64 -12.50 10.54
C GLN A 65 3.22 -12.81 9.10
N GLY A 66 3.78 -12.10 8.10
CA GLY A 66 3.47 -12.26 6.68
C GLY A 66 2.18 -11.56 6.21
N SER A 67 1.41 -10.93 7.09
CA SER A 67 0.24 -10.12 6.70
C SER A 67 0.66 -8.77 6.14
N LEU A 68 -0.16 -8.19 5.26
CA LEU A 68 0.10 -6.89 4.65
C LEU A 68 -0.53 -5.78 5.48
N ASP A 69 0.32 -4.88 6.00
CA ASP A 69 -0.09 -3.61 6.57
C ASP A 69 -0.17 -2.57 5.43
N VAL A 70 -1.30 -1.88 5.31
CA VAL A 70 -1.50 -0.81 4.33
C VAL A 70 -1.57 0.51 5.07
N PHE A 71 -0.80 1.49 4.60
CA PHE A 71 -0.75 2.83 5.18
C PHE A 71 -1.38 3.82 4.21
N ALA A 72 -2.34 4.60 4.68
CA ALA A 72 -2.89 5.75 3.96
C ALA A 72 -2.28 7.03 4.53
N ILE A 73 -1.53 7.75 3.71
CA ILE A 73 -0.88 9.03 4.02
C ILE A 73 -1.80 10.15 3.54
N LEU A 74 -2.36 10.89 4.47
CA LEU A 74 -3.23 12.04 4.24
C LEU A 74 -2.36 13.31 4.29
N LEU A 75 -2.29 14.04 3.19
CA LEU A 75 -1.53 15.31 3.13
C LEU A 75 -2.33 16.49 3.71
N HIS A 76 -3.64 16.32 3.90
CA HIS A 76 -4.50 17.28 4.56
C HIS A 76 -5.35 16.54 5.60
N TRP A 77 -5.53 17.16 6.77
CA TRP A 77 -6.40 16.62 7.78
C TRP A 77 -7.85 16.80 7.32
N PRO A 78 -8.66 15.73 7.29
CA PRO A 78 -10.05 15.83 6.87
C PRO A 78 -10.89 16.55 7.92
N ASP A 79 -12.00 17.14 7.47
CA ASP A 79 -12.99 17.72 8.38
C ASP A 79 -13.55 16.66 9.34
N PRO A 80 -13.90 17.03 10.58
CA PRO A 80 -14.49 16.10 11.53
C PRO A 80 -15.74 15.41 10.96
N GLY A 81 -15.84 14.10 11.15
CA GLY A 81 -16.97 13.31 10.67
C GLY A 81 -16.54 12.11 9.84
N LYS A 82 -17.22 11.88 8.73
CA LYS A 82 -17.02 10.70 7.88
C LYS A 82 -16.01 11.00 6.78
N PHE A 83 -14.92 10.25 6.79
CA PHE A 83 -13.88 10.30 5.78
C PHE A 83 -13.89 9.00 4.98
N TYR A 84 -14.07 9.10 3.67
CA TYR A 84 -14.20 7.94 2.80
C TYR A 84 -12.87 7.61 2.11
N LEU A 85 -12.52 6.33 2.07
CA LEU A 85 -11.41 5.79 1.28
C LEU A 85 -11.98 4.71 0.37
N SER A 86 -11.78 4.87 -0.94
CA SER A 86 -12.43 4.03 -1.96
C SER A 86 -11.66 2.74 -2.27
N SER A 87 -10.34 2.75 -2.09
CA SER A 87 -9.47 1.64 -2.47
C SER A 87 -9.43 0.44 -1.51
N PRO A 88 -9.36 0.60 -0.18
CA PRO A 88 -9.23 -0.54 0.73
C PRO A 88 -10.53 -1.34 0.86
N THR A 89 -10.41 -2.67 0.82
CA THR A 89 -11.53 -3.59 1.06
C THR A 89 -11.39 -4.19 2.46
N PRO A 90 -12.21 -3.77 3.43
CA PRO A 90 -12.10 -4.24 4.81
C PRO A 90 -12.66 -5.66 4.99
N THR A 91 -12.17 -6.36 6.00
CA THR A 91 -12.71 -7.60 6.54
C THR A 91 -13.34 -7.36 7.91
N GLN A 92 -14.02 -8.36 8.49
CA GLN A 92 -14.59 -8.26 9.84
C GLN A 92 -13.54 -8.01 10.93
N ASN A 93 -12.28 -8.39 10.69
CA ASN A 93 -11.17 -8.25 11.63
C ASN A 93 -10.25 -7.07 11.29
N THR A 94 -10.67 -6.18 10.39
CA THR A 94 -9.87 -5.02 9.99
C THR A 94 -9.73 -4.05 11.16
N THR A 95 -8.49 -3.66 11.42
CA THR A 95 -8.17 -2.67 12.45
C THR A 95 -7.60 -1.43 11.78
N VAL A 96 -8.12 -0.27 12.16
CA VAL A 96 -7.67 1.04 11.66
C VAL A 96 -7.13 1.84 12.84
N THR A 97 -5.89 2.30 12.71
CA THR A 97 -5.18 3.08 13.73
C THR A 97 -4.53 4.30 13.08
N LEU A 98 -4.33 5.37 13.86
CA LEU A 98 -3.59 6.54 13.43
C LEU A 98 -2.20 6.49 14.08
N LEU A 99 -1.15 6.61 13.27
CA LEU A 99 0.21 6.59 13.80
C LEU A 99 0.43 7.76 14.77
N GLY A 100 0.99 7.46 15.94
CA GLY A 100 1.19 8.42 17.04
C GLY A 100 -0.06 8.71 17.87
N TYR A 101 -1.18 8.04 17.62
CA TYR A 101 -2.41 8.19 18.40
C TYR A 101 -2.86 6.84 18.96
N ASP A 102 -2.90 6.70 20.28
CA ASP A 102 -3.08 5.41 20.96
C ASP A 102 -4.49 4.82 20.82
N THR A 103 -5.48 5.65 20.44
CA THR A 103 -6.86 5.18 20.35
C THR A 103 -7.18 4.68 18.94
N PRO A 104 -7.67 3.43 18.79
CA PRO A 104 -8.14 2.92 17.50
C PRO A 104 -9.24 3.79 16.91
N ILE A 105 -9.22 3.94 15.59
CA ILE A 105 -10.21 4.76 14.89
C ILE A 105 -11.39 3.88 14.47
N LYS A 106 -12.60 4.34 14.78
CA LYS A 106 -13.83 3.67 14.38
C LYS A 106 -14.00 3.79 12.86
N TRP A 107 -14.40 2.69 12.24
CA TRP A 107 -14.63 2.63 10.80
C TRP A 107 -15.84 1.76 10.50
N THR A 108 -16.42 1.96 9.33
CA THR A 108 -17.52 1.14 8.80
C THR A 108 -17.24 0.80 7.34
N ALA A 109 -17.56 -0.43 6.92
CA ALA A 109 -17.50 -0.80 5.50
C ALA A 109 -18.47 0.09 4.69
N SER A 110 -18.11 0.39 3.44
CA SER A 110 -19.00 1.14 2.56
C SER A 110 -20.22 0.30 2.20
N ALA A 111 -21.43 0.80 2.46
CA ALA A 111 -22.66 0.14 2.02
C ALA A 111 -22.99 0.42 0.54
N ALA A 112 -22.45 1.52 -0.02
CA ALA A 112 -22.75 1.98 -1.37
C ALA A 112 -21.85 1.35 -2.45
N HIS A 113 -20.72 0.77 -2.05
CA HIS A 113 -19.69 0.30 -2.97
C HIS A 113 -19.14 -1.06 -2.52
N ALA A 114 -18.81 -1.92 -3.49
CA ALA A 114 -18.23 -3.25 -3.23
C ALA A 114 -16.84 -3.20 -2.57
N GLN A 115 -16.16 -2.06 -2.66
CA GLN A 115 -14.86 -1.76 -2.04
C GLN A 115 -14.93 -0.38 -1.40
N GLY A 116 -14.16 -0.19 -0.33
CA GLY A 116 -14.06 1.09 0.37
C GLY A 116 -14.40 1.01 1.86
N ILE A 117 -13.83 1.93 2.61
CA ILE A 117 -13.97 2.06 4.06
C ILE A 117 -14.33 3.50 4.39
N THR A 118 -15.30 3.68 5.28
CA THR A 118 -15.62 4.99 5.86
C THR A 118 -15.02 5.05 7.25
N VAL A 119 -14.04 5.93 7.42
CA VAL A 119 -13.35 6.17 8.69
C VAL A 119 -14.06 7.31 9.41
N LEU A 120 -14.37 7.13 10.70
CA LEU A 120 -14.93 8.19 11.53
C LEU A 120 -13.78 8.96 12.18
N ILE A 121 -13.50 10.15 11.68
CA ILE A 121 -12.41 11.00 12.16
C ILE A 121 -12.80 11.60 13.51
N PRO A 122 -12.09 11.27 14.61
CA PRO A 122 -12.38 11.84 15.91
C PRO A 122 -11.98 13.32 15.94
N ALA A 123 -12.66 14.11 16.77
CA ALA A 123 -12.21 15.45 17.11
C ALA A 123 -10.99 15.36 18.04
N ILE A 124 -9.79 15.38 17.46
CA ILE A 124 -8.53 15.30 18.22
C ILE A 124 -8.16 16.72 18.70
N PRO A 125 -7.97 16.95 20.01
CA PRO A 125 -7.49 18.24 20.49
C PRO A 125 -6.02 18.45 20.09
N PHE A 126 -5.62 19.70 19.87
CA PHE A 126 -4.30 20.04 19.34
C PHE A 126 -3.13 19.43 20.14
N ASN A 127 -3.24 19.33 21.46
CA ASN A 127 -2.22 18.74 22.33
C ASN A 127 -2.06 17.22 22.18
N LYS A 128 -3.03 16.54 21.56
CA LYS A 128 -2.98 15.10 21.26
C LYS A 128 -2.76 14.82 19.77
N MET A 129 -2.56 15.87 18.96
CA MET A 129 -2.28 15.70 17.54
C MET A 129 -0.87 15.11 17.37
N PRO A 130 -0.73 13.95 16.70
CA PRO A 130 0.52 13.20 16.72
C PRO A 130 1.66 13.89 15.96
N CYS A 131 1.32 14.67 14.94
CA CYS A 131 2.28 15.36 14.09
C CYS A 131 1.59 16.49 13.30
N ASN A 132 2.42 17.34 12.70
CA ASN A 132 2.00 18.41 11.80
C ASN A 132 2.19 17.98 10.33
N TYR A 133 1.52 18.66 9.40
CA TYR A 133 1.63 18.52 7.94
C TYR A 133 0.95 17.31 7.29
N ALA A 134 1.18 16.09 7.76
CA ALA A 134 0.58 14.89 7.16
C ALA A 134 0.31 13.81 8.21
N TRP A 135 -0.71 12.99 7.97
CA TRP A 135 -1.17 11.98 8.94
C TRP A 135 -1.26 10.62 8.28
N VAL A 136 -1.01 9.57 9.05
CA VAL A 136 -0.97 8.21 8.51
C VAL A 136 -1.94 7.30 9.23
N LEU A 137 -2.91 6.79 8.46
CA LEU A 137 -3.78 5.71 8.90
C LEU A 137 -3.13 4.37 8.56
N LYS A 138 -2.90 3.55 9.58
CA LYS A 138 -2.48 2.16 9.42
C LYS A 138 -3.71 1.26 9.42
N MET A 139 -3.85 0.46 8.37
CA MET A 139 -4.92 -0.50 8.18
C MET A 139 -4.33 -1.90 8.11
N GLN A 140 -4.91 -2.82 8.87
CA GLN A 140 -4.46 -4.21 8.97
C GLN A 140 -5.60 -5.17 8.66
N ASN A 141 -5.25 -6.40 8.27
CA ASN A 141 -6.22 -7.46 7.93
C ASN A 141 -7.20 -7.03 6.84
N LEU A 142 -6.72 -6.31 5.83
CA LEU A 142 -7.50 -6.01 4.62
C LEU A 142 -7.56 -7.25 3.72
N VAL A 143 -8.58 -7.33 2.88
CA VAL A 143 -8.60 -8.33 1.81
C VAL A 143 -7.43 -8.04 0.89
N LEU A 144 -6.56 -9.04 0.67
CA LEU A 144 -5.56 -8.98 -0.38
C LEU A 144 -6.28 -9.10 -1.71
N THR A 145 -6.64 -7.95 -2.30
CA THR A 145 -7.08 -7.92 -3.69
C THR A 145 -5.86 -8.27 -4.54
N ILE A 146 -5.69 -9.56 -4.85
CA ILE A 146 -4.82 -9.99 -5.93
C ILE A 146 -5.49 -9.48 -7.20
N ILE A 147 -5.25 -8.22 -7.53
CA ILE A 147 -5.44 -7.81 -8.92
C ILE A 147 -4.34 -8.56 -9.64
N ASN A 148 -4.72 -9.60 -10.36
CA ASN A 148 -3.98 -10.02 -11.54
C ASN A 148 -3.93 -8.80 -12.46
N LYS A 149 -3.04 -7.85 -12.15
CA LYS A 149 -2.49 -6.94 -13.13
C LYS A 149 -1.68 -7.88 -14.00
N CYS A 150 -2.36 -8.57 -14.92
CA CYS A 150 -1.76 -8.90 -16.20
C CYS A 150 -1.12 -7.59 -16.63
N ILE A 151 0.20 -7.53 -16.49
CA ILE A 151 0.98 -6.53 -17.18
C ILE A 151 0.66 -6.86 -18.64
N GLN A 152 -0.29 -6.12 -19.21
CA GLN A 152 -0.58 -6.13 -20.64
C GLN A 152 0.66 -5.52 -21.29
N PHE A 153 1.73 -6.32 -21.35
CA PHE A 153 2.73 -6.14 -22.38
C PHE A 153 1.97 -6.40 -23.68
N LYS A 154 1.72 -5.28 -24.35
CA LYS A 154 1.20 -5.17 -25.70
C LYS A 154 1.95 -6.16 -26.60
N HIS A 155 1.39 -7.35 -26.77
CA HIS A 155 1.17 -8.08 -28.03
C HIS A 155 0.66 -9.50 -27.74
N ASN A 156 -0.55 -9.77 -28.24
CA ASN A 156 -1.21 -11.07 -28.47
C ASN A 156 -1.65 -11.91 -27.25
N CYS A 157 -2.86 -11.62 -26.75
CA CYS A 157 -3.71 -12.62 -26.11
C CYS A 157 -4.39 -13.49 -27.18
N ILE A 158 -4.15 -14.80 -27.16
CA ILE A 158 -5.03 -15.78 -27.78
C ILE A 158 -5.91 -16.35 -26.66
N PHE A 159 -7.21 -16.06 -26.71
CA PHE A 159 -8.21 -16.79 -25.94
C PHE A 159 -8.48 -18.12 -26.65
N SER A 160 -8.42 -19.23 -25.92
CA SER A 160 -9.04 -20.48 -26.36
C SER A 160 -9.61 -21.20 -25.15
N ASN A 161 -10.91 -21.43 -25.21
CA ASN A 161 -11.68 -22.29 -24.33
C ASN A 161 -11.07 -23.71 -24.27
N TYR A 162 -11.35 -24.40 -23.16
CA TYR A 162 -11.12 -25.80 -22.80
C TYR A 162 -10.08 -26.05 -21.71
N SER A 163 -10.59 -26.64 -20.62
CA SER A 163 -9.97 -26.89 -19.31
C SER A 163 -8.67 -27.68 -19.37
N TYR A 164 -7.55 -27.04 -19.01
CA TYR A 164 -6.41 -27.67 -18.30
C TYR A 164 -5.83 -26.65 -17.32
N VAL A 165 -5.80 -27.02 -16.04
CA VAL A 165 -5.27 -26.20 -14.94
C VAL A 165 -3.77 -26.48 -14.84
N TYR A 166 -2.94 -25.43 -14.88
CA TYR A 166 -1.53 -25.51 -14.51
C TYR A 166 -1.34 -24.71 -13.22
N GLU A 167 -0.95 -25.37 -12.13
CA GLU A 167 -0.46 -24.72 -10.92
C GLU A 167 1.04 -24.44 -11.07
N ILE A 168 1.44 -23.17 -11.01
CA ILE A 168 2.84 -22.76 -11.00
C ILE A 168 3.12 -22.11 -9.64
N PHE A 169 3.91 -22.77 -8.80
CA PHE A 169 4.42 -22.21 -7.56
C PHE A 169 5.72 -21.45 -7.80
N PHE A 170 5.76 -20.17 -7.43
CA PHE A 170 7.01 -19.41 -7.31
C PHE A 170 7.50 -19.47 -5.86
N ASN A 171 8.71 -19.97 -5.63
CA ASN A 171 9.41 -19.81 -4.36
C ASN A 171 10.71 -19.01 -4.59
N TYR A 172 11.15 -18.28 -3.55
CA TYR A 172 12.11 -17.16 -3.60
C TYR A 172 13.55 -17.53 -4.01
N GLU A 173 13.83 -18.78 -4.38
CA GLU A 173 15.13 -19.19 -4.92
C GLU A 173 14.96 -19.92 -6.25
N ASN A 174 15.45 -19.31 -7.33
CA ASN A 174 15.29 -19.69 -8.73
C ASN A 174 15.83 -21.10 -9.08
N ILE A 175 15.08 -22.16 -8.79
CA ILE A 175 15.33 -23.51 -9.36
C ILE A 175 14.01 -24.08 -9.91
N LEU A 176 13.93 -24.24 -11.23
CA LEU A 176 12.84 -24.91 -11.94
C LEU A 176 12.98 -26.43 -11.79
N HIS A 177 12.11 -27.05 -11.01
CA HIS A 177 11.84 -28.50 -11.11
C HIS A 177 10.45 -28.69 -11.69
N VAL A 178 10.37 -29.06 -12.98
CA VAL A 178 9.12 -29.47 -13.62
C VAL A 178 8.99 -30.98 -13.42
N CYS A 179 8.09 -31.42 -12.55
CA CYS A 179 7.73 -32.83 -12.43
C CYS A 179 6.48 -33.07 -13.29
N VAL A 180 6.64 -33.67 -14.48
CA VAL A 180 5.50 -34.16 -15.28
C VAL A 180 5.36 -35.65 -15.02
N SER A 181 4.24 -36.04 -14.41
CA SER A 181 3.79 -37.43 -14.37
C SER A 181 3.24 -37.80 -15.74
N THR A 182 3.89 -38.71 -16.46
CA THR A 182 3.44 -39.24 -17.75
C THR A 182 2.18 -40.08 -17.56
N LEU A 183 1.07 -39.73 -18.22
CA LEU A 183 0.06 -40.73 -18.60
C LEU A 183 0.04 -40.89 -20.13
N TYR A 184 -0.07 -42.15 -20.52
CA TYR A 184 0.42 -42.76 -21.76
C TYR A 184 -0.72 -42.97 -22.78
N LEU A 185 -0.32 -43.09 -24.07
CA LEU A 185 -1.04 -43.72 -25.23
C LEU A 185 -2.29 -42.98 -25.76
N HIS A 186 -2.58 -42.84 -27.07
CA HIS A 186 -2.24 -43.66 -28.23
C HIS A 186 -2.51 -42.93 -29.58
N ARG A 187 -1.77 -43.34 -30.63
CA ARG A 187 -2.08 -43.33 -32.08
C ARG A 187 -1.86 -42.07 -32.96
N THR A 188 -0.70 -42.10 -33.62
CA THR A 188 -0.41 -42.01 -35.06
C THR A 188 -1.46 -41.50 -36.09
N MET A 189 -0.90 -40.78 -37.07
CA MET A 189 -1.18 -40.70 -38.53
C MET A 189 -1.91 -39.47 -39.10
N CYS A 190 -1.12 -38.63 -39.82
CA CYS A 190 -1.13 -38.42 -41.29
C CYS A 190 -0.99 -36.96 -41.76
N PHE A 191 -0.03 -36.79 -42.69
CA PHE A 191 0.14 -35.86 -43.83
C PHE A 191 -1.01 -34.87 -44.15
N PHE A 192 -0.80 -33.64 -44.65
CA PHE A 192 0.29 -33.01 -45.42
C PHE A 192 0.71 -31.66 -44.82
#